data_AF-A0A8S3G875-F1
#
_entry.id   AF-A0A8S3G875-F1
#
_cell.length_a   1.000
_cell.length_b   1.000
_cell.length_c   1.000
_cell.angle_alpha   90.00
_cell.angle_beta   90.00
_cell.angle_gamma   90.00
#
_symmetry.space_group_name_H-M   'P 1'
#
loop_
_entity.id
_entity.type
_entity.pdbx_description
1 polymer ?
#
loop_
_entity_poly.entity_id
_entity_poly.type
_entity_poly.pdbx_seq_one_letter_code
_entity_poly.pdbx_strand_id
1 'polypeptide(L)'
;LVRQHPSDFIALHCQEVGGKDYEKFMHTLDQFLKNFLELPEISSDFTRYRLYFDSDYTSQEAFTALGCVYLIRQNLSVQQWNFTSSSFQAVVNRQIFAGNLVNAQTIRKEKYPKEFCPE
;
A
#
# COMPACT_ATOMS: atom_id res chain seq x y z
N LEU A 1 19.76 -8.52 15.55
CA LEU A 1 18.46 -9.18 15.29
C LEU A 1 17.94 -8.90 13.88
N VAL A 2 17.35 -7.73 13.56
CA VAL A 2 16.80 -7.47 12.20
C VAL A 2 17.85 -7.52 11.08
N ARG A 3 19.08 -7.02 11.32
CA ARG A 3 20.19 -7.12 10.34
C ARG A 3 20.79 -8.51 10.19
N GLN A 4 20.52 -9.44 11.12
CA GLN A 4 21.14 -10.77 11.14
C GLN A 4 20.27 -11.84 10.47
N HIS A 5 18.97 -11.60 10.32
CA HIS A 5 18.04 -12.47 9.63
C HIS A 5 17.18 -11.62 8.70
N PRO A 6 17.45 -11.64 7.39
CA PRO A 6 16.75 -10.76 6.47
C PRO A 6 15.30 -11.25 6.27
N SER A 7 14.32 -10.37 6.50
CA SER A 7 12.89 -10.72 6.45
C SER A 7 12.44 -11.15 5.05
N ASP A 8 11.69 -12.25 4.95
CA ASP A 8 11.09 -12.70 3.68
C ASP A 8 9.81 -11.93 3.31
N PHE A 9 9.22 -11.24 4.29
CA PHE A 9 8.03 -10.41 4.13
C PHE A 9 8.19 -9.12 4.92
N ILE A 10 7.86 -7.99 4.30
CA ILE A 10 7.83 -6.68 4.96
C ILE A 10 6.46 -6.07 4.74
N ALA A 11 5.81 -5.63 5.82
CA ALA A 11 4.60 -4.82 5.78
C ALA A 11 4.91 -3.44 6.37
N LEU A 12 4.67 -2.39 5.60
CA LEU A 12 4.76 -1.00 6.03
C LEU A 12 3.38 -0.38 5.92
N HIS A 13 2.91 0.25 6.99
CA HIS A 13 1.67 1.01 7.01
C HIS A 13 1.99 2.50 7.12
N CYS A 14 1.37 3.30 6.27
CA CYS A 14 1.55 4.74 6.18
C CYS A 14 0.26 5.43 6.65
N GLN A 15 0.35 6.19 7.74
CA GLN A 15 -0.81 6.83 8.38
C GLN A 15 -1.23 8.13 7.66
N GLU A 16 -0.30 8.82 6.97
CA GLU A 16 -0.54 10.14 6.35
C GLU A 16 0.30 10.32 5.08
N VAL A 17 -0.20 9.81 3.96
CA VAL A 17 0.42 9.97 2.63
C VAL A 17 0.32 11.44 2.21
N GLY A 18 1.47 12.05 1.94
CA GLY A 18 1.58 13.51 1.68
C GLY A 18 1.66 14.36 2.95
N GLY A 19 1.50 13.77 4.14
CA GLY A 19 1.55 14.47 5.43
C GLY A 19 0.43 15.51 5.61
N LYS A 20 0.64 16.44 6.55
CA LYS A 20 -0.34 17.50 6.88
C LYS A 20 -0.67 18.43 5.71
N ASP A 21 0.28 18.62 4.79
CA ASP A 21 0.15 19.42 3.58
C ASP A 21 -0.04 18.52 2.35
N TYR A 22 -0.88 17.47 2.47
CA TYR A 22 -1.03 16.46 1.41
C TYR A 22 -1.36 17.08 0.05
N GLU A 23 -2.14 18.16 -0.03
CA GLU A 23 -2.46 18.83 -1.29
C GLU A 23 -1.20 19.36 -2.01
N LYS A 24 -0.19 19.80 -1.24
CA LYS A 24 1.08 20.26 -1.79
C LYS A 24 2.00 19.11 -2.15
N PHE A 25 2.00 18.01 -1.39
CA PHE A 25 3.02 16.97 -1.52
C PHE A 25 2.55 15.68 -2.20
N MET A 26 1.25 15.48 -2.43
CA MET A 26 0.72 14.24 -3.02
C MET A 26 1.33 13.94 -4.40
N HIS A 27 1.64 14.99 -5.18
CA HIS A 27 2.28 14.85 -6.49
C HIS A 27 3.68 14.19 -6.44
N THR A 28 4.33 14.18 -5.27
CA THR A 28 5.65 13.54 -5.09
C THR A 28 5.56 12.03 -4.90
N LEU A 29 4.36 11.49 -4.66
CA LEU A 29 4.15 10.07 -4.35
C LEU A 29 4.70 9.16 -5.45
N ASP A 30 4.44 9.46 -6.71
CA ASP A 30 4.90 8.63 -7.83
C ASP A 30 6.42 8.56 -7.89
N GLN A 31 7.10 9.69 -7.69
CA GLN A 31 8.56 9.74 -7.65
C GLN A 31 9.11 9.01 -6.43
N PHE A 32 8.46 9.15 -5.27
CA PHE A 32 8.81 8.40 -4.07
C PHE A 32 8.71 6.89 -4.30
N LEU A 33 7.59 6.39 -4.82
CA LEU A 33 7.37 4.96 -5.05
C LEU A 33 8.38 4.41 -6.06
N LYS A 34 8.66 5.16 -7.13
CA LYS A 34 9.70 4.80 -8.09
C LYS A 34 11.06 4.65 -7.42
N ASN A 35 11.53 5.70 -6.74
CA ASN A 35 12.83 5.69 -6.08
C ASN A 35 12.93 4.59 -5.02
N PHE A 36 11.86 4.37 -4.26
CA PHE A 36 11.78 3.33 -3.24
C PHE A 36 11.91 1.93 -3.82
N LEU A 37 11.21 1.63 -4.92
CA LEU A 37 11.28 0.32 -5.59
C LEU A 37 12.60 0.10 -6.35
N GLU A 38 13.30 1.17 -6.72
CA GLU A 38 14.61 1.13 -7.39
C GLU A 38 15.79 0.96 -6.40
N LEU A 39 15.56 1.08 -5.08
CA LEU A 39 16.58 0.80 -4.08
C LEU A 39 17.15 -0.62 -4.29
N PRO A 40 18.49 -0.81 -4.31
CA PRO A 40 19.10 -2.11 -4.53
C PRO A 40 18.56 -3.19 -3.59
N GLU A 41 18.39 -2.86 -2.30
CA GLU A 41 17.90 -3.76 -1.24
C GLU A 41 16.43 -4.19 -1.46
N ILE A 42 15.66 -3.40 -2.20
CA ILE A 42 14.26 -3.70 -2.53
C ILE A 42 14.19 -4.46 -3.85
N SER A 43 14.82 -3.92 -4.89
CA SER A 43 14.75 -4.44 -6.26
C SER A 43 15.42 -5.81 -6.44
N SER A 44 16.48 -6.13 -5.68
CA SER A 44 17.16 -7.43 -5.74
C SER A 44 16.39 -8.54 -5.04
N ASP A 45 15.78 -8.24 -3.89
CA ASP A 45 15.28 -9.25 -2.97
C ASP A 45 13.76 -9.43 -3.06
N PHE A 46 13.02 -8.38 -3.41
CA PHE A 46 11.56 -8.36 -3.39
C PHE A 46 10.98 -8.25 -4.80
N THR A 47 10.92 -9.39 -5.48
CA THR A 47 10.44 -9.48 -6.86
C THR A 47 8.91 -9.33 -7.00
N ARG A 48 8.17 -9.47 -5.88
CA ARG A 48 6.72 -9.29 -5.79
C ARG A 48 6.37 -8.29 -4.71
N TYR A 49 5.35 -7.46 -4.99
CA TYR A 49 4.88 -6.47 -4.04
C TYR A 49 3.41 -6.08 -4.26
N ARG A 50 2.82 -5.53 -3.21
CA ARG A 50 1.50 -4.90 -3.20
C ARG A 50 1.61 -3.52 -2.55
N LEU A 51 1.38 -2.48 -3.33
CA LEU A 51 1.38 -1.10 -2.86
C LEU A 51 -0.04 -0.54 -3.02
N TYR A 52 -0.58 0.04 -1.96
CA TYR A 52 -1.87 0.72 -1.98
C TYR A 52 -1.72 2.06 -1.30
N PHE A 53 -2.06 3.13 -2.01
CA PHE A 53 -1.97 4.50 -1.52
C PHE A 53 -3.24 5.22 -1.92
N ASP A 54 -4.01 5.64 -0.93
CA ASP A 54 -5.17 6.50 -1.14
C ASP A 54 -4.66 7.93 -1.36
N SER A 55 -4.44 8.29 -2.62
CA SER A 55 -3.91 9.60 -3.02
C SER A 55 -4.92 10.47 -3.75
N ASP A 56 -6.15 9.98 -3.96
CA ASP A 56 -7.25 10.75 -4.53
C ASP A 56 -7.96 11.55 -3.43
N TYR A 57 -7.56 12.81 -3.28
CA TYR A 57 -8.15 13.76 -2.33
C TYR A 57 -9.30 14.59 -2.93
N THR A 58 -9.77 14.28 -4.15
CA THR A 58 -10.86 15.03 -4.79
C THR A 58 -12.19 14.88 -4.05
N SER A 59 -12.40 13.76 -3.35
CA SER A 59 -13.53 13.55 -2.44
C SER A 59 -13.04 13.49 -0.99
N GLN A 60 -13.11 14.63 -0.28
CA GLN A 60 -12.68 14.72 1.13
C GLN A 60 -13.43 13.75 2.06
N GLU A 61 -14.69 13.44 1.75
CA GLU A 61 -15.47 12.49 2.56
C GLU A 61 -14.91 11.07 2.45
N ALA A 62 -14.52 10.65 1.25
CA ALA A 62 -13.95 9.34 1.01
C ALA A 62 -12.45 9.28 1.32
N PHE A 63 -11.70 10.36 1.16
CA PHE A 63 -10.24 10.40 1.33
C PHE A 63 -9.81 10.07 2.78
N THR A 64 -8.74 9.27 2.88
CA THR A 64 -8.15 8.79 4.14
C THR A 64 -6.66 9.08 4.28
N ALA A 65 -5.97 9.44 3.18
CA ALA A 65 -4.50 9.57 3.12
C ALA A 65 -3.74 8.31 3.61
N LEU A 66 -4.37 7.14 3.68
CA LEU A 66 -3.71 5.92 4.14
C LEU A 66 -2.91 5.27 3.03
N GLY A 67 -1.85 4.58 3.40
CA GLY A 67 -1.08 3.76 2.49
C GLY A 67 -0.55 2.49 3.13
N CYS A 68 -0.18 1.52 2.32
CA CYS A 68 0.57 0.36 2.75
C CYS A 68 1.45 -0.20 1.63
N VAL A 69 2.55 -0.82 2.05
CA VAL A 69 3.53 -1.50 1.20
C VAL A 69 3.73 -2.89 1.75
N TYR A 70 3.50 -3.90 0.92
CA TYR A 70 3.85 -5.28 1.20
C TYR A 70 4.91 -5.74 0.21
N LEU A 71 6.09 -6.10 0.73
CA LEU A 71 7.20 -6.63 -0.05
C LEU A 71 7.36 -8.12 0.24
N ILE A 72 7.49 -8.91 -0.82
CA ILE A 72 7.48 -10.38 -0.72
C ILE A 72 8.71 -10.94 -1.45
N ARG A 73 9.58 -11.64 -0.71
CA ARG A 73 10.74 -12.33 -1.29
C ARG A 73 10.28 -13.51 -2.13
N GLN A 74 11.10 -13.91 -3.11
CA GLN A 74 10.75 -14.97 -4.07
C GLN A 74 10.47 -16.34 -3.41
N ASN A 75 11.14 -16.66 -2.32
CA ASN A 75 11.03 -17.95 -1.60
C ASN A 75 9.73 -18.11 -0.79
N LEU A 76 8.97 -17.03 -0.55
CA LEU A 76 7.80 -17.07 0.31
C LEU A 76 6.51 -17.28 -0.49
N SER A 77 5.76 -18.35 -0.25
CA SER A 77 4.43 -18.51 -0.85
C SER A 77 3.41 -17.68 -0.07
N VAL A 78 2.76 -16.72 -0.74
CA VAL A 78 1.76 -15.82 -0.15
C VAL A 78 0.47 -15.89 -0.96
N GLN A 79 -0.65 -15.90 -0.26
CA GLN A 79 -1.97 -15.72 -0.85
C GLN A 79 -2.61 -14.47 -0.29
N GLN A 80 -3.42 -13.80 -1.10
CA GLN A 80 -4.17 -12.61 -0.74
C GLN A 80 -5.65 -12.85 -1.01
N TRP A 81 -6.50 -12.40 -0.10
CA TRP A 81 -7.94 -12.48 -0.28
C TRP A 81 -8.38 -11.51 -1.40
N ASN A 82 -9.14 -12.02 -2.36
CA ASN A 82 -9.81 -11.22 -3.36
C ASN A 82 -11.29 -11.10 -2.98
N PHE A 83 -11.75 -9.89 -2.69
CA PHE A 83 -13.11 -9.62 -2.25
C PHE A 83 -14.15 -9.76 -3.35
N THR A 84 -13.74 -9.63 -4.62
CA THR A 84 -14.63 -9.83 -5.78
C THR A 84 -14.88 -11.31 -6.02
N SER A 85 -13.83 -12.13 -6.04
CA SER A 85 -13.97 -13.58 -6.25
C SER A 85 -14.28 -14.36 -4.97
N SER A 86 -14.25 -13.71 -3.80
CA SER A 86 -14.41 -14.32 -2.47
C SER A 86 -13.51 -15.54 -2.27
N SER A 87 -12.24 -15.41 -2.65
CA SER A 87 -11.27 -16.50 -2.57
C SER A 87 -9.85 -15.99 -2.36
N PHE A 88 -8.99 -16.83 -1.78
CA PHE A 88 -7.56 -16.58 -1.71
C PHE A 88 -6.90 -16.84 -3.06
N GLN A 89 -6.14 -15.86 -3.54
CA GLN A 89 -5.39 -15.92 -4.79
C GLN A 89 -3.90 -15.83 -4.51
N ALA A 90 -3.10 -16.62 -5.22
CA ALA A 90 -1.65 -16.57 -5.10
C ALA A 90 -1.11 -15.21 -5.55
N VAL A 91 -0.22 -14.62 -4.74
CA VAL A 91 0.49 -13.39 -5.11
C VAL A 91 1.67 -13.75 -6.00
N VAL A 92 1.52 -13.58 -7.30
CA VAL A 92 2.57 -13.93 -8.29
C VAL A 92 3.14 -12.73 -9.04
N ASN A 93 2.38 -11.64 -9.12
CA ASN A 93 2.72 -10.41 -9.85
C ASN A 93 3.08 -9.25 -8.92
N ARG A 94 3.44 -8.12 -9.52
CA ARG A 94 3.60 -6.81 -8.88
C ARG A 94 2.31 -6.01 -9.05
N GLN A 95 1.93 -5.23 -8.05
CA GLN A 95 0.74 -4.38 -8.13
C GLN A 95 0.95 -3.09 -7.34
N ILE A 96 0.60 -1.97 -7.97
CA ILE A 96 0.61 -0.64 -7.38
C ILE A 96 -0.75 -0.02 -7.66
N PHE A 97 -1.43 0.40 -6.60
CA PHE A 97 -2.59 1.26 -6.69
C PHE A 97 -2.27 2.56 -5.95
N ALA A 98 -2.18 3.65 -6.69
CA ALA A 98 -2.08 5.00 -6.15
C ALA A 98 -3.24 5.81 -6.75
N GLY A 99 -4.11 6.33 -5.90
CA GLY A 99 -5.28 7.10 -6.29
C GLY A 99 -6.51 6.63 -5.54
N ASN A 100 -7.64 6.51 -6.23
CA ASN A 100 -8.87 6.01 -5.65
C ASN A 100 -8.84 4.48 -5.51
N LEU A 101 -8.90 3.98 -4.27
CA LEU A 101 -8.79 2.55 -3.98
C LEU A 101 -10.12 1.76 -4.12
N VAL A 102 -11.24 2.38 -4.53
CA VAL A 102 -12.55 1.72 -4.62
C VAL A 102 -12.54 0.50 -5.56
N ASN A 103 -11.74 0.54 -6.62
CA ASN A 103 -11.67 -0.56 -7.61
C ASN A 103 -10.63 -1.64 -7.25
N ALA A 104 -9.89 -1.47 -6.16
CA ALA A 104 -8.88 -2.45 -5.77
C ALA A 104 -9.55 -3.68 -5.14
N GLN A 105 -9.51 -4.81 -5.86
CA GLN A 105 -10.24 -6.04 -5.47
C GLN A 105 -9.70 -6.74 -4.22
N THR A 106 -8.49 -6.39 -3.80
CA THR A 106 -7.71 -7.12 -2.79
C THR A 106 -7.42 -6.29 -1.54
N ILE A 107 -8.04 -5.11 -1.43
CA ILE A 107 -8.03 -4.27 -0.24
C ILE A 107 -9.43 -3.67 -0.06
N ARG A 108 -9.82 -3.42 1.20
CA ARG A 108 -10.98 -2.60 1.50
C ARG A 108 -10.52 -1.33 2.19
N LYS A 109 -10.99 -0.22 1.67
CA LYS A 109 -10.85 1.09 2.28
C LYS A 109 -12.12 1.34 3.07
N GLU A 110 -11.98 1.46 4.38
CA GLU A 110 -13.08 1.81 5.27
C GLU A 110 -12.69 3.03 6.10
N LYS A 111 -13.63 3.96 6.26
CA LYS A 111 -13.49 5.12 7.11
C LYS A 111 -14.47 4.96 8.26
N TYR A 112 -14.03 5.27 9.48
CA TYR A 112 -14.93 5.24 10.62
C TYR A 112 -16.12 6.19 10.38
N PRO A 113 -17.35 5.77 10.73
CA PRO A 113 -18.50 6.67 10.65
C PRO A 113 -18.25 7.92 11.50
N LYS A 114 -18.65 9.10 11.02
CA LYS A 114 -18.43 10.38 11.72
C LYS A 114 -19.01 10.38 13.14
N GLU A 115 -20.08 9.63 13.37
CA GLU A 115 -20.71 9.44 14.67
C GLU A 115 -19.76 8.88 15.74
N PHE A 116 -18.72 8.14 15.35
CA PHE A 116 -17.70 7.60 16.24
C PHE A 116 -16.44 8.48 16.36
N CYS A 117 -16.39 9.62 15.66
CA CYS A 117 -15.29 10.57 15.71
C CYS A 117 -15.83 11.97 16.06
N PRO A 118 -16.18 12.22 17.34
CA PRO A 118 -16.58 13.55 17.78
C PRO A 118 -15.43 14.55 17.63
N GLU A 119 -15.74 15.75 17.13
CA GLU A 119 -14.81 16.88 16.97
C GLU A 119 -14.39 17.49 18.32
#